data_AF-A0A2G0E5S8-F1
#
_entry.id   AF-A0A2G0E5S8-F1
#
_cell.length_a   1.000
_cell.length_b   1.000
_cell.length_c   1.000
_cell.angle_alpha   90.00
_cell.angle_beta   90.00
_cell.angle_gamma   90.00
#
_symmetry.space_group_name_H-M   'P 1'
#
loop_
_entity.id
_entity.type
_entity.pdbx_description
1 polymer ?
#
loop_
_entity_poly.entity_id
_entity_poly.type
_entity_poly.pdbx_seq_one_letter_code
_entity_poly.pdbx_strand_id
1 'polypeptide(L)'
;IDLCGHATLATAFVLFNYYKILDETIKFSTQSGNLFVTRIKDYYYMDFPSIMPKKVPILSEYEEAIGAKIKEAYLARDLFFVLEDEKTVAKLQPDFTSIKNFDLGIGVIVTAESVQEDFVSRTFFPKLTI
;
A
#
# COMPACT_ATOMS: atom_id res chain seq x y z
N ILE A 1 2.64 -6.46 -14.58
CA ILE A 1 2.61 -6.40 -13.10
C ILE A 1 3.67 -7.37 -12.63
N ASP A 2 4.68 -6.88 -11.91
CA ASP A 2 5.81 -7.75 -11.53
C ASP A 2 5.55 -8.49 -10.21
N LEU A 3 4.83 -7.84 -9.29
CA LEU A 3 4.47 -8.38 -7.99
C LEU A 3 3.11 -7.85 -7.53
N CYS A 4 2.31 -8.69 -6.87
CA CYS A 4 1.00 -8.33 -6.33
C CYS A 4 0.75 -9.11 -5.03
N GLY A 5 1.00 -8.48 -3.87
CA GLY A 5 1.01 -9.14 -2.57
C GLY A 5 -0.32 -9.80 -2.18
N HIS A 6 -1.45 -9.12 -2.40
CA HIS A 6 -2.76 -9.68 -2.09
C HIS A 6 -3.09 -10.92 -2.94
N ALA A 7 -2.65 -10.96 -4.21
CA ALA A 7 -2.81 -12.15 -5.05
C ALA A 7 -1.90 -13.30 -4.59
N THR A 8 -0.68 -13.00 -4.12
CA THR A 8 0.21 -13.99 -3.51
C THR A 8 -0.39 -14.58 -2.23
N LEU A 9 -0.93 -13.75 -1.34
CA LEU A 9 -1.65 -14.22 -0.14
C LEU A 9 -2.86 -15.11 -0.50
N ALA A 10 -3.67 -14.70 -1.48
CA ALA A 10 -4.80 -15.50 -1.94
C ALA A 10 -4.36 -16.85 -2.51
N THR A 11 -3.27 -16.89 -3.27
CA THR A 11 -2.70 -18.13 -3.81
C THR A 11 -2.22 -19.04 -2.69
N ALA A 12 -1.51 -18.50 -1.70
CA ALA A 12 -1.08 -19.25 -0.53
C ALA A 12 -2.27 -19.80 0.25
N PHE A 13 -3.30 -18.99 0.51
CA PHE A 13 -4.55 -19.44 1.13
C PHE A 13 -5.13 -20.66 0.41
N VAL A 14 -5.20 -20.64 -0.92
CA VAL A 14 -5.73 -21.79 -1.67
C VAL A 14 -4.85 -23.03 -1.49
N LEU A 15 -3.53 -22.88 -1.59
CA LEU A 15 -2.59 -23.98 -1.44
C LEU A 15 -2.65 -24.62 -0.04
N PHE A 16 -2.70 -23.80 1.00
CA PHE A 16 -2.81 -24.28 2.37
C PHE A 16 -4.13 -25.00 2.65
N ASN A 17 -5.27 -24.47 2.19
CA ASN A 17 -6.59 -24.99 2.58
C ASN A 17 -7.13 -26.10 1.67
N TYR A 18 -6.81 -26.08 0.38
CA TYR A 18 -7.38 -27.02 -0.60
C TYR A 18 -6.37 -28.04 -1.12
N TYR A 19 -5.08 -27.66 -1.18
CA TYR A 19 -4.00 -28.56 -1.61
C TYR A 19 -3.23 -29.17 -0.43
N LYS A 20 -3.58 -28.80 0.81
CA LYS A 20 -3.10 -29.39 2.06
C LYS A 20 -1.58 -29.44 2.17
N ILE A 21 -0.92 -28.32 1.85
CA ILE A 21 0.52 -28.15 2.13
C ILE A 21 0.75 -28.33 3.64
N LEU A 22 1.69 -29.21 3.98
CA LEU A 22 2.01 -29.57 5.38
C LEU A 22 3.06 -28.64 5.99
N ASP A 23 3.95 -28.08 5.17
CA ASP A 23 4.94 -27.10 5.60
C ASP A 23 4.25 -25.81 6.06
N GLU A 24 4.82 -25.10 7.02
CA GLU A 24 4.27 -23.82 7.49
C GLU A 24 4.55 -22.66 6.52
N THR A 25 5.54 -22.80 5.64
CA THR A 25 5.98 -21.75 4.71
C THR A 25 5.98 -22.25 3.28
N ILE A 26 5.33 -21.51 2.38
CA ILE A 26 5.37 -21.73 0.93
C ILE A 26 6.39 -20.78 0.30
N LYS A 27 7.28 -21.31 -0.55
CA LYS A 27 8.16 -20.53 -1.41
C LYS A 27 7.58 -20.42 -2.81
N PHE A 28 7.36 -19.19 -3.28
CA PHE A 28 6.98 -18.90 -4.65
C PHE A 28 8.21 -18.42 -5.44
N SER A 29 8.49 -19.06 -6.58
CA SER A 29 9.48 -18.58 -7.55
C SER A 29 8.77 -17.67 -8.55
N THR A 30 8.99 -16.35 -8.47
CA THR A 30 8.31 -15.34 -9.31
C THR A 30 9.29 -14.57 -10.19
N GLN A 31 8.78 -13.76 -11.13
CA GLN A 31 9.61 -12.86 -11.93
C GLN A 31 10.34 -11.79 -11.09
N SER A 32 9.80 -11.44 -9.91
CA SER A 32 10.43 -10.52 -8.95
C SER A 32 11.33 -11.23 -7.93
N GLY A 33 11.66 -12.50 -8.16
CA GLY A 33 12.46 -13.31 -7.26
C GLY A 33 11.62 -14.23 -6.38
N ASN A 34 12.25 -14.78 -5.34
CA ASN A 34 11.58 -15.67 -4.41
C ASN A 34 10.72 -14.86 -3.43
N LEU A 35 9.48 -15.30 -3.20
CA LEU A 35 8.62 -14.81 -2.14
C LEU A 35 8.31 -15.93 -1.17
N PHE A 36 8.12 -15.59 0.10
CA PHE A 36 7.75 -16.54 1.13
C PHE A 36 6.41 -16.15 1.74
N VAL A 37 5.55 -17.13 1.94
CA VAL A 37 4.32 -16.96 2.72
C VAL A 37 4.29 -17.97 3.84
N THR A 38 4.34 -17.50 5.08
CA THR A 38 4.21 -18.33 6.28
C THR A 38 2.78 -18.28 6.81
N ARG A 39 2.18 -19.43 7.10
CA ARG A 39 0.87 -19.51 7.76
C ARG A 39 1.04 -19.77 9.25
N ILE A 40 0.47 -18.89 10.08
CA ILE A 40 0.40 -19.09 11.53
C ILE A 40 -1.06 -18.98 11.93
N LYS A 41 -1.65 -20.11 12.36
CA LYS A 41 -3.09 -20.24 12.59
C LYS A 41 -3.87 -19.81 11.33
N ASP A 42 -4.69 -18.76 11.44
CA ASP A 42 -5.53 -18.24 10.36
C ASP A 42 -4.89 -17.07 9.60
N TYR A 43 -3.67 -16.66 10.00
CA TYR A 43 -2.96 -15.54 9.39
C TYR A 43 -1.89 -16.02 8.40
N TYR A 44 -1.67 -15.21 7.36
CA TYR A 44 -0.68 -15.45 6.32
C TYR A 44 0.26 -14.25 6.26
N TYR A 45 1.56 -14.50 6.41
CA TYR A 45 2.59 -13.49 6.56
C TYR A 45 3.46 -13.45 5.32
N MET A 46 3.76 -12.25 4.85
CA MET A 46 4.71 -11.99 3.76
C MET A 46 5.81 -11.06 4.25
N ASP A 47 7.01 -11.27 3.75
CA ASP A 47 8.12 -10.34 3.92
C ASP A 47 8.16 -9.36 2.74
N PHE A 48 8.29 -8.07 3.07
CA PHE A 48 8.55 -7.00 2.12
C PHE A 48 9.77 -6.20 2.58
N PRO A 49 10.54 -5.61 1.66
CA PRO A 49 11.67 -4.77 2.04
C PRO A 49 11.20 -3.56 2.86
N SER A 50 11.91 -3.30 3.97
CA SER A 50 11.69 -2.10 4.78
C SER A 50 12.33 -0.89 4.10
N ILE A 51 11.52 -0.03 3.49
CA ILE A 51 11.97 1.16 2.76
C ILE A 51 11.40 2.41 3.44
N MET A 52 12.24 3.13 4.18
CA MET A 52 11.85 4.40 4.79
C MET A 52 11.74 5.50 3.71
N PRO A 53 10.58 6.13 3.52
CA PRO A 53 10.41 7.15 2.50
C PRO A 53 11.14 8.44 2.88
N LYS A 54 11.55 9.23 1.89
CA LYS A 54 12.30 10.48 2.08
C LYS A 54 11.37 11.67 2.07
N LYS A 55 11.59 12.64 2.95
CA LYS A 55 10.75 13.85 3.03
C LYS A 55 10.84 14.65 1.72
N VAL A 56 9.70 15.14 1.25
CA VAL A 56 9.58 16.00 0.07
C VAL A 56 8.74 17.24 0.40
N PRO A 57 8.84 18.32 -0.38
CA PRO A 57 7.97 19.49 -0.22
C PRO A 57 6.49 19.12 -0.41
N ILE A 58 5.62 19.79 0.33
CA ILE A 58 4.17 19.75 0.10
C ILE A 58 3.85 20.79 -0.97
N LEU A 59 3.31 20.34 -2.10
CA LEU A 59 2.88 21.22 -3.19
C LEU A 59 1.37 21.48 -3.09
N SER A 60 0.92 22.65 -3.54
CA SER A 60 -0.52 22.99 -3.52
C SER A 60 -1.35 22.01 -4.35
N GLU A 61 -0.82 21.58 -5.50
CA GLU A 61 -1.45 20.57 -6.36
C GLU A 61 -1.71 19.23 -5.63
N TYR A 62 -0.90 18.88 -4.62
CA TYR A 62 -1.11 17.66 -3.84
C TYR A 62 -2.34 17.77 -2.94
N GLU A 63 -2.46 18.90 -2.22
CA GLU A 63 -3.62 19.16 -1.36
C GLU A 63 -4.90 19.34 -2.18
N GLU A 64 -4.81 20.02 -3.32
CA GLU A 64 -5.93 20.22 -4.26
C GLU A 64 -6.45 18.90 -4.81
N ALA A 65 -5.56 18.02 -5.29
CA ALA A 65 -5.99 16.74 -5.85
C ALA A 65 -6.48 15.75 -4.77
N ILE A 66 -5.89 15.75 -3.58
CA ILE A 66 -6.33 14.87 -2.48
C ILE A 66 -7.61 15.39 -1.82
N GLY A 67 -7.85 16.70 -1.87
CA GLY A 67 -8.99 17.36 -1.25
C GLY A 67 -8.87 17.50 0.27
N ALA A 68 -7.63 17.50 0.80
CA ALA A 68 -7.36 17.64 2.23
C ALA A 68 -5.99 18.29 2.48
N LYS A 69 -5.82 18.87 3.67
CA LYS A 69 -4.53 19.40 4.12
C LYS A 69 -3.54 18.27 4.43
N ILE A 70 -2.32 18.41 3.93
CA ILE A 70 -1.23 17.46 4.13
C ILE A 70 -0.34 18.01 5.25
N LYS A 71 -0.11 17.21 6.30
CA LYS A 71 0.81 17.58 7.39
C LYS A 71 2.25 17.31 7.00
N GLU A 72 2.48 16.17 6.37
CA GLU A 72 3.80 15.74 5.95
C GLU A 72 3.73 15.00 4.62
N ALA A 73 4.73 15.21 3.77
CA ALA A 73 4.87 14.52 2.50
C ALA A 73 6.23 13.82 2.40
N TYR A 74 6.20 12.60 1.90
CA TYR A 74 7.36 11.76 1.66
C TYR A 74 7.27 11.07 0.29
N LEU A 75 8.40 10.54 -0.17
CA LEU A 75 8.51 9.80 -1.42
C LEU A 75 9.37 8.54 -1.24
N ALA A 76 8.84 7.41 -1.70
CA ALA A 76 9.60 6.22 -2.04
C ALA A 76 9.25 5.80 -3.48
N ARG A 77 8.64 4.62 -3.67
CA ARG A 77 8.00 4.28 -4.95
C ARG A 77 6.79 5.18 -5.23
N ASP A 78 6.03 5.45 -4.19
CA ASP A 78 4.78 6.23 -4.21
C ASP A 78 4.94 7.48 -3.36
N LEU A 79 4.15 8.51 -3.69
CA LEU A 79 3.98 9.65 -2.79
C LEU A 79 3.27 9.16 -1.52
N PHE A 80 3.69 9.67 -0.37
CA PHE A 80 3.19 9.26 0.93
C PHE A 80 2.83 10.50 1.75
N PHE A 81 1.55 10.65 2.07
CA PHE A 81 1.00 11.82 2.74
C PHE A 81 0.45 11.46 4.11
N VAL A 82 0.87 12.21 5.13
CA VAL A 82 0.32 12.13 6.48
C VAL A 82 -0.77 13.20 6.62
N LEU A 83 -1.98 12.77 6.97
CA LEU A 83 -3.15 13.61 7.17
C LEU A 83 -3.46 13.77 8.66
N GLU A 84 -4.49 14.54 8.99
CA GLU A 84 -4.85 14.85 10.37
C GLU A 84 -5.37 13.64 11.15
N ASP A 85 -6.34 12.91 10.61
CA ASP A 85 -7.00 11.82 11.33
C ASP A 85 -7.61 10.75 10.40
N GLU A 86 -7.98 9.62 11.00
CA GLU A 86 -8.64 8.50 10.32
C GLU A 86 -9.93 8.91 9.60
N LYS A 87 -10.67 9.92 10.12
CA LYS A 87 -11.92 10.40 9.52
C LYS A 87 -11.66 11.12 8.21
N THR A 88 -10.58 11.90 8.15
CA THR A 88 -10.12 12.60 6.96
C THR A 88 -9.73 11.58 5.90
N VAL A 89 -8.88 10.61 6.26
CA VAL A 89 -8.48 9.50 5.35
C VAL A 89 -9.70 8.77 4.79
N ALA A 90 -10.65 8.38 5.66
CA ALA A 90 -11.83 7.62 5.25
C ALA A 90 -12.75 8.40 4.28
N LYS A 91 -12.85 9.72 4.44
CA LYS A 91 -13.77 10.56 3.65
C LYS A 91 -13.19 11.10 2.35
N LEU A 92 -11.89 10.95 2.08
CA LEU A 92 -11.29 11.51 0.86
C LEU A 92 -12.03 11.06 -0.40
N GLN A 93 -12.24 12.02 -1.28
CA GLN A 93 -12.71 11.82 -2.66
C GLN A 93 -11.67 12.48 -3.59
N PRO A 94 -10.53 11.81 -3.83
CA PRO A 94 -9.44 12.44 -4.57
C PRO A 94 -9.79 12.64 -6.05
N ASP A 95 -9.30 13.72 -6.64
CA ASP A 95 -9.29 13.89 -8.09
C ASP A 95 -8.21 13.01 -8.72
N PHE A 96 -8.62 11.83 -9.16
CA PHE A 96 -7.74 10.87 -9.82
C PHE A 96 -7.15 11.37 -11.14
N THR A 97 -7.80 12.32 -11.82
CA THR A 97 -7.26 12.92 -13.04
C THR A 97 -6.04 13.77 -12.69
N SER A 98 -6.14 14.56 -11.63
CA SER A 98 -5.03 15.38 -11.13
C SER A 98 -3.89 14.52 -10.59
N ILE A 99 -4.19 13.48 -9.78
CA ILE A 99 -3.14 12.57 -9.25
C ILE A 99 -2.37 11.87 -10.38
N LYS A 100 -3.04 11.52 -11.48
CA LYS A 100 -2.38 10.88 -12.63
C LYS A 100 -1.27 11.76 -13.24
N ASN A 101 -1.39 13.08 -13.10
CA ASN A 101 -0.46 14.06 -13.67
C ASN A 101 0.68 14.46 -12.72
N PHE A 102 0.71 13.98 -11.48
CA PHE A 102 1.84 14.27 -10.58
C PHE A 102 3.16 13.80 -11.19
N ASP A 103 4.22 14.59 -11.05
CA ASP A 103 5.55 14.20 -11.57
C ASP A 103 6.17 13.06 -10.73
N LEU A 104 5.91 13.05 -9.43
CA LEU A 104 6.50 12.10 -8.48
C LEU A 104 5.59 10.91 -8.22
N GLY A 105 6.21 9.78 -7.89
CA GLY A 105 5.54 8.55 -7.46
C GLY A 105 4.77 7.80 -8.56
N ILE A 106 4.53 6.51 -8.36
CA ILE A 106 3.64 5.72 -9.24
C ILE A 106 2.19 5.83 -8.76
N GLY A 107 1.97 5.80 -7.45
CA GLY A 107 0.69 6.11 -6.81
C GLY A 107 0.83 7.10 -5.66
N VAL A 108 -0.25 7.22 -4.91
CA VAL A 108 -0.34 8.00 -3.69
C VAL A 108 -0.84 7.13 -2.55
N ILE A 109 -0.13 7.15 -1.43
CA ILE A 109 -0.51 6.57 -0.15
C ILE A 109 -0.88 7.72 0.78
N VAL A 110 -2.03 7.63 1.42
CA VAL A 110 -2.44 8.53 2.50
C VAL A 110 -2.52 7.75 3.80
N THR A 111 -2.09 8.35 4.90
CA THR A 111 -2.13 7.74 6.24
C THR A 111 -2.52 8.75 7.31
N ALA A 112 -2.97 8.26 8.45
CA ALA A 112 -3.14 9.03 9.67
C ALA A 112 -3.11 8.11 10.89
N GLU A 113 -2.92 8.68 12.07
CA GLU A 113 -3.16 7.99 13.35
C GLU A 113 -4.63 7.54 13.44
N SER A 114 -4.86 6.41 14.12
CA SER A 114 -6.18 5.85 14.40
C SER A 114 -6.44 5.79 15.90
N VAL A 115 -7.71 5.73 16.28
CA VAL A 115 -8.11 5.57 17.69
C VAL A 115 -8.10 4.11 18.13
N GLN A 116 -8.38 3.18 17.20
CA GLN A 116 -8.51 1.75 17.50
C GLN A 116 -7.30 0.93 17.08
N GLU A 117 -6.63 1.35 16.01
CA GLU A 117 -5.44 0.71 15.45
C GLU A 117 -4.24 1.66 15.58
N ASP A 118 -3.03 1.18 15.27
CA ASP A 118 -1.84 2.05 15.26
C ASP A 118 -1.89 3.12 14.16
N PHE A 119 -2.45 2.78 12.99
CA PHE A 119 -2.64 3.71 11.87
C PHE A 119 -3.69 3.18 10.88
N VAL A 120 -4.17 4.06 10.00
CA VAL A 120 -5.00 3.69 8.84
C VAL A 120 -4.38 4.21 7.56
N SER A 121 -4.68 3.57 6.43
CA SER A 121 -4.22 4.06 5.12
C SER A 121 -5.22 3.81 3.99
N ARG A 122 -5.08 4.59 2.92
CA ARG A 122 -5.66 4.32 1.59
C ARG A 122 -4.58 4.51 0.53
N THR A 123 -4.70 3.78 -0.56
CA THR A 123 -3.75 3.84 -1.68
C THR A 123 -4.50 4.06 -2.99
N PHE A 124 -3.93 4.88 -3.86
CA PHE A 124 -4.53 5.31 -5.12
C PHE A 124 -3.48 5.19 -6.24
N PHE A 125 -3.80 4.49 -7.33
CA PHE A 125 -2.86 4.23 -8.42
C PHE A 125 -3.45 4.59 -9.79
N PRO A 126 -3.94 5.83 -10.02
CA PRO A 126 -4.58 6.19 -11.28
C PRO A 126 -3.63 6.19 -12.48
N LYS A 127 -2.31 6.31 -12.27
CA LYS A 127 -1.29 6.08 -13.33
C LYS A 127 -1.28 4.65 -13.84
N LEU A 128 -1.70 3.70 -13.01
CA LEU A 128 -1.83 2.28 -13.32
C LEU A 128 -3.28 1.86 -13.58
N THR A 129 -4.22 2.82 -13.69
CA THR A 129 -5.66 2.58 -13.87
C THR A 129 -6.32 1.75 -12.76
N ILE A 130 -5.80 1.88 -11.53
CA ILE A 130 -6.32 1.23 -10.31
C ILE A 130 -6.76 2.29 -9.30
#